data_AF-A0A968QXE6-F1
#
_entry.id   AF-A0A968QXE6-F1
#
_cell.length_a   1.000
_cell.length_b   1.000
_cell.length_c   1.000
_cell.angle_alpha   90.00
_cell.angle_beta   90.00
_cell.angle_gamma   90.00
#
_symmetry.space_group_name_H-M   'P 1'
#
loop_
_entity.id
_entity.type
_entity.pdbx_description
1 polymer ?
#
loop_
_entity_poly.entity_id
_entity_poly.type
_entity_poly.pdbx_seq_one_letter_code
_entity_poly.pdbx_strand_id
1 'polypeptide(L)'
;MKTDSLFYELFKLHPASLFELAGLEADGEYVFESITVKSTEKRLDGFFRRKDGDGANGFLEVQGYPDNMIYWRMFREISTRYEQTKSGQPFVAIILFVDEKYDPKNCPVKKFTPPNG
;
A
#
# COMPACT_ATOMS: atom_id res chain seq x y z
N MET A 1 -15.98 -6.77 2.32
CA MET A 1 -16.51 -6.42 3.66
C MET A 1 -16.00 -7.31 4.80
N LYS A 2 -16.07 -8.65 4.78
CA LYS A 2 -15.47 -9.49 5.86
C LYS A 2 -13.95 -9.66 5.76
N THR A 3 -13.41 -9.68 4.55
CA THR A 3 -11.96 -9.83 4.32
C THR A 3 -11.20 -8.55 4.68
N ASP A 4 -11.79 -7.39 4.37
CA ASP A 4 -11.23 -6.08 4.66
C ASP A 4 -11.04 -5.86 6.17
N SER A 5 -11.97 -6.35 7.01
CA SER A 5 -11.85 -6.23 8.47
C SER A 5 -10.73 -7.11 9.04
N LEU A 6 -10.49 -8.30 8.48
CA LEU A 6 -9.42 -9.19 8.95
C LEU A 6 -8.03 -8.64 8.61
N PHE A 7 -7.82 -8.15 7.38
CA PHE A 7 -6.56 -7.50 7.02
C PHE A 7 -6.33 -6.23 7.83
N TYR A 8 -7.38 -5.44 8.04
CA TYR A 8 -7.30 -4.25 8.89
C TYR A 8 -6.87 -4.59 10.32
N GLU A 9 -7.50 -5.60 10.95
CA GLU A 9 -7.12 -6.04 12.30
C GLU A 9 -5.70 -6.60 12.36
N LEU A 10 -5.32 -7.44 11.38
CA LEU A 10 -3.98 -7.99 11.28
C LEU A 10 -2.93 -6.90 11.23
N PHE A 11 -3.05 -5.96 10.28
CA PHE A 11 -2.03 -4.92 10.11
C PHE A 11 -2.05 -3.87 11.22
N LYS A 12 -3.17 -3.69 11.92
CA LYS A 12 -3.23 -2.86 13.12
C LYS A 12 -2.45 -3.48 14.28
N LEU A 13 -2.48 -4.80 14.43
CA LEU A 13 -1.76 -5.54 15.49
C LEU A 13 -0.30 -5.82 15.12
N HIS A 14 -0.05 -6.15 13.85
CA HIS A 14 1.25 -6.53 13.31
C HIS A 14 1.55 -5.81 11.99
N PRO A 15 1.94 -4.51 12.04
CA PRO A 15 2.22 -3.72 10.82
C PRO A 15 3.35 -4.29 9.96
N ALA A 16 4.36 -4.91 10.59
CA ALA A 16 5.50 -5.50 9.91
C ALA A 16 5.10 -6.67 8.98
N SER A 17 4.01 -7.38 9.28
CA SER A 17 3.56 -8.54 8.51
C SER A 17 3.20 -8.19 7.05
N LEU A 18 2.90 -6.93 6.73
CA LEU A 18 2.72 -6.53 5.33
C LEU A 18 4.01 -6.69 4.52
N PHE A 19 5.13 -6.26 5.07
CA PHE A 19 6.42 -6.32 4.39
C PHE A 19 6.88 -7.77 4.26
N GLU A 20 6.69 -8.57 5.30
CA GLU A 20 6.93 -10.02 5.27
C GLU A 20 6.13 -10.71 4.16
N LEU A 21 4.83 -10.40 4.04
CA LEU A 21 3.97 -10.92 2.96
C LEU A 21 4.43 -10.47 1.56
N ALA A 22 5.02 -9.28 1.47
CA ALA A 22 5.59 -8.74 0.23
C ALA A 22 7.01 -9.26 -0.07
N GLY A 23 7.59 -10.10 0.80
CA GLY A 23 8.98 -10.56 0.67
C GLY A 23 10.01 -9.44 0.88
N LEU A 24 9.64 -8.40 1.62
CA LEU A 24 10.47 -7.25 1.95
C LEU A 24 10.86 -7.30 3.44
N GLU A 25 12.06 -6.85 3.76
CA GLU A 25 12.43 -6.62 5.15
C GLU A 25 11.88 -5.27 5.60
N ALA A 26 11.16 -5.26 6.73
CA ALA A 26 10.79 -4.01 7.38
C ALA A 26 12.06 -3.35 7.94
N ASP A 27 12.31 -2.10 7.58
CA ASP A 27 13.51 -1.38 8.01
C ASP A 27 13.41 -0.87 9.47
N GLY A 28 12.43 -1.33 10.26
CA GLY A 28 12.12 -0.89 11.65
C GLY A 28 10.62 -0.81 11.96
N GLU A 29 10.20 0.05 12.89
CA GLU A 29 8.81 0.04 13.42
C GLU A 29 7.81 0.85 12.58
N TYR A 30 6.75 0.17 12.14
CA TYR A 30 5.66 0.78 11.39
C TYR A 30 4.37 0.92 12.21
N VAL A 31 3.56 1.92 11.87
CA VAL A 31 2.15 2.01 12.28
C VAL A 31 1.25 1.96 11.05
N PHE A 32 0.10 1.32 11.21
CA PHE A 32 -0.91 1.15 10.17
C PHE A 32 -2.11 2.05 10.42
N GLU A 33 -2.56 2.73 9.36
CA GLU A 33 -3.74 3.59 9.35
C GLU A 33 -4.50 3.38 8.02
N SER A 34 -5.84 3.38 8.03
CA SER A 34 -6.61 3.53 6.78
C SER A 34 -6.79 5.02 6.51
N ILE A 35 -6.43 5.47 5.31
CA ILE A 35 -6.48 6.89 4.96
C ILE A 35 -7.50 7.14 3.84
N THR A 36 -8.29 8.20 4.01
CA THR A 36 -9.16 8.72 2.95
C THR A 36 -8.42 9.84 2.22
N VAL A 37 -8.22 9.68 0.92
CA VAL A 37 -7.64 10.72 0.05
C VAL A 37 -8.75 11.73 -0.28
N LYS A 38 -8.71 12.88 0.39
CA LYS A 38 -9.84 13.82 0.46
C LYS A 38 -10.31 14.38 -0.90
N SER A 39 -9.42 14.52 -1.88
CA SER A 39 -9.78 15.09 -3.19
C SER A 39 -10.46 14.09 -4.14
N THR A 40 -10.36 12.79 -3.87
CA THR A 40 -10.97 11.74 -4.70
C THR A 40 -12.09 10.99 -3.98
N GLU A 41 -12.35 11.31 -2.71
CA GLU A 41 -13.20 10.55 -1.77
C GLU A 41 -12.86 9.05 -1.69
N LYS A 42 -11.72 8.65 -2.27
CA LYS A 42 -11.27 7.26 -2.28
C LYS A 42 -10.44 6.97 -1.06
N ARG A 43 -10.61 5.76 -0.54
CA ARG A 43 -9.86 5.24 0.58
C ARG A 43 -8.78 4.33 0.03
N LEU A 44 -7.58 4.51 0.54
CA LEU A 44 -6.57 3.47 0.48
C LEU A 44 -6.85 2.52 1.64
N ASP A 45 -6.85 1.22 1.35
CA ASP A 45 -7.13 0.21 2.37
C ASP A 45 -6.10 0.27 3.50
N GLY A 46 -4.85 0.61 3.17
CA GLY A 46 -3.79 0.78 4.16
C GLY A 46 -2.71 1.81 3.82
N PHE A 47 -2.26 2.48 4.87
CA PHE A 47 -1.10 3.36 4.87
C PHE A 47 -0.21 3.01 6.06
N PHE A 48 1.06 2.78 5.78
CA PHE A 48 2.07 2.39 6.74
C PHE A 48 3.12 3.47 6.78
N ARG A 49 3.38 4.01 7.97
CA ARG A 49 4.44 5.01 8.18
C ARG A 49 5.35 4.59 9.31
N ARG A 50 6.59 5.03 9.23
CA ARG A 50 7.57 4.89 10.30
C ARG A 50 7.08 5.53 11.58
N LYS A 51 7.27 4.83 12.69
CA LYS A 51 6.95 5.29 14.04
C LYS A 51 8.14 5.93 14.73
N ASP A 52 9.33 5.47 14.39
CA ASP A 52 10.61 5.66 15.05
C ASP A 52 11.60 6.51 14.23
N GLY A 53 11.17 7.09 13.10
CA GLY A 53 12.02 7.94 12.27
C GLY A 53 11.45 8.23 10.88
N ASP A 54 12.35 8.61 9.96
CA ASP A 54 12.07 8.73 8.53
C ASP A 54 12.31 7.39 7.82
N GLY A 55 11.62 7.17 6.70
CA GLY A 55 11.74 5.93 5.94
C GLY A 55 10.62 5.77 4.92
N ALA A 56 10.61 4.65 4.21
CA ALA A 56 9.66 4.44 3.13
C ALA A 56 8.23 4.29 3.66
N ASN A 57 7.30 5.08 3.12
CA ASN A 57 5.88 4.89 3.37
C ASN A 57 5.37 3.64 2.64
N GLY A 58 4.57 2.81 3.29
CA GLY A 58 3.88 1.69 2.65
C GLY A 58 2.46 2.07 2.26
N PHE A 59 2.06 1.77 1.03
CA PHE A 59 0.69 1.88 0.55
C PHE A 59 0.14 0.51 0.23
N LEU A 60 -1.06 0.21 0.72
CA LEU A 60 -1.72 -1.07 0.55
C LEU A 60 -3.11 -0.89 -0.07
N GLU A 61 -3.38 -1.71 -1.08
CA GLU A 61 -4.71 -1.99 -1.62
C GLU A 61 -4.98 -3.50 -1.54
N VAL A 62 -6.14 -3.90 -1.04
CA VAL A 62 -6.59 -5.29 -0.99
C VAL A 62 -7.65 -5.51 -2.07
N GLN A 63 -7.32 -6.31 -3.08
CA GLN A 63 -8.17 -6.49 -4.25
C GLN A 63 -8.86 -7.87 -4.24
N GLY A 64 -10.17 -7.85 -3.97
CA GLY A 64 -11.02 -9.05 -3.88
C GLY A 64 -11.94 -9.30 -5.07
N TYR A 65 -11.79 -8.53 -6.16
CA TYR A 65 -12.60 -8.63 -7.38
C TYR A 65 -11.77 -8.23 -8.61
N PRO A 66 -12.17 -8.57 -9.85
CA PRO A 66 -11.43 -8.12 -11.04
C PRO A 66 -11.45 -6.60 -11.19
N ASP A 67 -10.30 -5.98 -11.34
CA ASP A 67 -10.15 -4.56 -11.67
C ASP A 67 -8.94 -4.32 -12.58
N ASN A 68 -9.20 -4.07 -13.86
CA ASN A 68 -8.15 -3.82 -14.86
C ASN A 68 -7.41 -2.49 -14.66
N MET A 69 -7.92 -1.60 -13.80
CA MET A 69 -7.38 -0.27 -13.53
C MET A 69 -6.69 -0.17 -12.16
N ILE A 70 -6.57 -1.27 -11.41
CA ILE A 70 -6.05 -1.27 -10.03
C ILE A 70 -4.69 -0.58 -9.90
N TYR A 71 -3.74 -0.87 -10.80
CA TYR A 71 -2.41 -0.28 -10.78
C TYR A 71 -2.46 1.24 -10.96
N TRP A 72 -3.22 1.73 -11.95
CA TRP A 72 -3.36 3.17 -12.21
C TRP A 72 -4.12 3.88 -11.08
N ARG A 73 -5.13 3.22 -10.49
CA ARG A 73 -5.86 3.73 -9.33
C ARG A 73 -4.91 3.95 -8.15
N MET A 74 -4.08 2.94 -7.86
CA MET A 74 -3.09 3.02 -6.79
C MET A 74 -2.09 4.16 -7.02
N PHE A 75 -1.50 4.26 -8.22
CA PHE A 75 -0.54 5.33 -8.52
C PHE A 75 -1.15 6.72 -8.38
N ARG A 76 -2.39 6.90 -8.84
CA ARG A 76 -3.11 8.17 -8.69
C ARG A 76 -3.26 8.52 -7.21
N GLU A 77 -3.70 7.58 -6.39
CA GLU A 77 -3.95 7.83 -4.96
C GLU A 77 -2.67 8.12 -4.19
N ILE A 78 -1.59 7.40 -4.46
CA ILE A 78 -0.26 7.69 -3.91
C ILE A 78 0.19 9.10 -4.29
N SER A 79 0.14 9.43 -5.58
CA SER A 79 0.58 10.74 -6.10
C SER A 79 -0.22 11.88 -5.47
N THR A 80 -1.55 11.74 -5.42
CA THR A 80 -2.44 12.71 -4.78
C THR A 80 -2.14 12.87 -3.30
N ARG A 81 -1.89 11.77 -2.57
CA ARG A 81 -1.56 11.82 -1.14
C ARG A 81 -0.24 12.56 -0.89
N TYR A 82 0.76 12.30 -1.73
CA TYR A 82 2.07 12.94 -1.64
C TYR A 82 2.00 14.44 -1.93
N GLU A 83 1.27 14.82 -2.97
CA GLU A 83 1.01 16.23 -3.30
C GLU A 83 0.34 16.96 -2.13
N GLN A 84 -0.71 16.37 -1.54
CA GLN A 84 -1.46 16.96 -0.43
C GLN A 84 -0.62 17.15 0.85
N THR A 85 0.32 16.24 1.10
CA THR A 85 1.17 16.28 2.30
C THR A 85 2.51 16.97 2.07
N LYS A 86 2.85 17.26 0.80
CA LYS A 86 4.18 17.71 0.40
C LYS A 86 5.27 16.74 0.88
N SER A 87 4.98 15.43 0.88
CA SER A 87 5.93 14.41 1.30
C SER A 87 7.00 14.19 0.23
N GLY A 88 8.26 14.11 0.67
CA GLY A 88 9.41 13.72 -0.15
C GLY A 88 10.00 12.35 0.22
N GLN A 89 9.30 11.59 1.07
CA GLN A 89 9.78 10.28 1.54
C GLN A 89 9.76 9.25 0.39
N PRO A 90 10.60 8.21 0.41
CA PRO A 90 10.39 7.08 -0.48
C PRO A 90 9.08 6.36 -0.17
N PHE A 91 8.58 5.54 -1.09
CA PHE A 91 7.44 4.68 -0.81
C PHE A 91 7.55 3.31 -1.46
N VAL A 92 6.78 2.37 -0.91
CA VAL A 92 6.49 1.06 -1.47
C VAL A 92 4.98 0.95 -1.67
N ALA A 93 4.58 0.40 -2.82
CA ALA A 93 3.19 0.17 -3.19
C ALA A 93 2.95 -1.34 -3.27
N ILE A 94 2.02 -1.85 -2.45
CA ILE A 94 1.69 -3.26 -2.34
C ILE A 94 0.21 -3.46 -2.67
N ILE A 95 -0.08 -4.35 -3.61
CA ILE A 95 -1.44 -4.80 -3.91
C ILE A 95 -1.55 -6.26 -3.47
N LEU A 96 -2.46 -6.53 -2.54
CA LEU A 96 -2.77 -7.89 -2.12
C LEU A 96 -4.01 -8.39 -2.85
N PHE A 97 -3.80 -9.30 -3.79
CA PHE A 97 -4.89 -10.00 -4.45
C PHE A 97 -5.36 -11.16 -3.57
N VAL A 98 -6.64 -11.18 -3.20
CA VAL A 98 -7.23 -12.27 -2.38
C VAL A 98 -7.20 -13.61 -3.13
N ASP A 99 -7.17 -13.56 -4.45
CA ASP A 99 -7.06 -14.70 -5.37
C ASP A 99 -6.26 -14.24 -6.60
N GLU A 100 -5.36 -15.10 -7.11
CA GLU A 100 -4.52 -14.79 -8.27
C GLU A 100 -5.35 -14.38 -9.49
N LYS A 101 -6.58 -14.89 -9.64
CA LYS A 101 -7.45 -14.55 -10.78
C LYS A 101 -7.86 -13.08 -10.83
N TYR A 102 -7.71 -12.35 -9.73
CA TYR A 102 -8.02 -10.93 -9.66
C TYR A 102 -6.85 -10.05 -10.08
N ASP A 103 -5.63 -10.59 -10.19
CA ASP A 103 -4.52 -9.87 -10.80
C ASP A 103 -4.76 -9.74 -12.31
N PRO A 104 -4.93 -8.52 -12.85
CA PRO A 104 -5.11 -8.32 -14.28
C PRO A 104 -3.82 -8.54 -15.09
N LYS A 105 -2.68 -8.83 -14.42
CA LYS A 105 -1.37 -9.16 -15.03
C LYS A 105 -0.88 -8.10 -16.03
N ASN A 106 -1.31 -6.86 -15.83
CA ASN A 106 -1.06 -5.73 -16.72
C ASN A 106 -0.31 -4.57 -16.03
N CYS A 107 0.44 -4.86 -14.95
CA CYS A 107 1.21 -3.84 -14.23
C CYS A 107 2.12 -3.09 -15.21
N PRO A 108 1.99 -1.76 -15.34
CA PRO A 108 2.78 -1.00 -16.31
C PRO A 108 4.24 -0.81 -15.83
N VAL A 109 4.51 -1.04 -14.55
CA VAL A 109 5.85 -0.97 -13.95
C VAL A 109 6.50 -2.35 -14.03
N LYS A 110 7.44 -2.51 -14.97
CA LYS A 110 8.10 -3.81 -15.26
C LYS A 110 9.43 -4.02 -14.55
N LYS A 111 9.93 -3.00 -13.84
CA LYS A 111 11.16 -3.06 -13.04
C LYS A 111 10.94 -2.29 -11.74
N PHE A 112 11.06 -2.98 -10.61
CA PHE A 112 11.16 -2.38 -9.29
C PHE A 112 12.65 -2.27 -8.96
N THR A 113 13.17 -1.05 -8.84
CA THR A 113 14.49 -0.82 -8.27
C THR A 113 14.27 -0.32 -6.85
N PRO A 114 14.68 -1.06 -5.81
CA PRO A 114 14.52 -0.61 -4.44
C PRO A 114 15.32 0.68 -4.21
N PRO A 115 14.90 1.56 -3.27
CA PRO A 115 15.57 2.84 -2.99
C PRO A 115 17.05 2.73 -2.58
N ASN A 116 17.53 1.52 -2.25
CA ASN A 116 18.90 1.25 -1.80
C ASN A 116 19.75 0.49 -2.84
N GLY A 117 19.42 0.59 -4.13
CA GLY A 117 20.17 -0.01 -5.24
C GLY A 117 21.09 0.97 -5.96
#